data_AF-A0A165B251-F1
#
_entry.id   AF-A0A165B251-F1
#
_cell.length_a   1.000
_cell.length_b   1.000
_cell.length_c   1.000
_cell.angle_alpha   90.00
_cell.angle_beta   90.00
_cell.angle_gamma   90.00
#
_symmetry.space_group_name_H-M   'P 1'
#
loop_
_entity.id
_entity.type
_entity.pdbx_description
1 polymer ?
#
loop_
_entity_poly.entity_id
_entity_poly.type
_entity_poly.pdbx_seq_one_letter_code
_entity_poly.pdbx_strand_id
1 'polypeptide(L)' 'MTVTHEDGGRLNAFAREPKMVLAEPLTGAEQRQRLLLYGLGAGLVVGMVAITAWVSHGLV' A
#
# COMPACT_ATOMS: atom_id res chain seq x y z
N MET A 1 -0.30 -16.39 37.16
CA MET A 1 0.18 -15.50 36.07
C MET A 1 0.27 -16.36 34.82
N THR A 2 -0.50 -16.04 33.77
CA THR A 2 -0.52 -16.82 32.52
C THR A 2 0.66 -16.41 31.63
N VAL A 3 1.29 -17.39 31.00
CA VAL A 3 2.41 -17.20 30.08
C VAL A 3 2.09 -17.84 28.74
N THR A 4 2.52 -17.24 27.64
CA THR A 4 2.48 -17.82 26.31
C THR A 4 3.78 -18.56 26.03
N HIS A 5 3.70 -19.66 25.28
CA HIS A 5 4.89 -20.31 24.73
C HIS A 5 5.07 -19.78 23.31
N GLU A 6 6.15 -19.03 23.09
CA GLU A 6 6.55 -18.48 21.80
C GLU A 6 7.92 -19.06 21.41
N ASP A 7 8.35 -18.78 20.18
CA ASP A 7 9.58 -19.33 19.60
C ASP A 7 10.85 -18.96 20.40
N GLY A 8 10.83 -17.82 21.12
CA GLY A 8 11.90 -17.37 22.04
C GLY A 8 11.78 -17.87 23.49
N GLY A 9 10.81 -18.74 23.79
CA GLY A 9 10.57 -19.28 25.14
C GLY A 9 9.25 -18.80 25.76
N ARG A 10 9.21 -18.73 27.10
CA ARG A 10 7.99 -18.32 27.81
C ARG A 10 7.92 -16.81 27.92
N LEU A 11 6.89 -16.22 27.32
CA LEU A 11 6.60 -14.80 27.40
C LEU A 11 5.39 -14.55 28.32
N ASN A 12 5.37 -13.37 28.90
CA ASN A 12 4.20 -12.92 29.64
C ASN A 12 3.00 -12.82 28.68
N ALA A 13 1.79 -13.16 29.12
CA ALA A 13 0.58 -13.04 28.29
C ALA A 13 0.29 -11.62 27.75
N PHE A 14 0.91 -10.57 28.31
CA PHE A 14 0.85 -9.19 27.79
C PHE A 14 1.95 -8.86 26.78
N ALA A 15 3.01 -9.67 26.69
CA ALA A 15 4.14 -9.48 25.78
C ALA A 15 4.01 -10.47 24.61
N ARG A 16 3.20 -10.10 23.60
CA ARG A 16 3.09 -10.88 22.36
C ARG A 16 4.11 -10.38 21.36
N GLU A 17 5.03 -11.26 20.98
CA GLU A 17 6.05 -10.91 19.98
C GLU A 17 5.40 -10.77 18.59
N PRO A 18 5.61 -9.65 17.87
CA PRO A 18 5.16 -9.54 16.49
C PRO A 18 5.94 -10.53 15.62
N LYS A 19 5.25 -11.52 15.05
CA LYS A 19 5.90 -12.47 14.13
C LYS A 19 6.25 -11.77 12.83
N MET A 20 7.52 -11.85 12.44
CA MET A 20 7.97 -11.39 11.14
C MET A 20 7.33 -12.25 10.05
N VAL A 21 6.61 -11.60 9.13
CA VAL A 21 6.02 -12.26 7.97
C VAL A 21 6.88 -11.90 6.75
N LEU A 22 7.34 -12.92 6.02
CA LEU A 22 7.98 -12.72 4.74
C LEU A 22 6.92 -12.25 3.73
N ALA A 23 7.14 -11.07 3.14
CA ALA A 23 6.26 -10.61 2.07
C ALA A 23 6.45 -11.52 0.84
N GLU A 24 5.38 -12.15 0.40
CA GLU A 24 5.38 -12.90 -0.85
C GLU A 24 5.49 -11.93 -2.04
N PRO A 25 6.18 -12.34 -3.13
CA PRO A 25 6.19 -11.54 -4.34
C PRO A 25 4.78 -11.45 -4.91
N LEU A 26 4.44 -10.29 -5.48
CA LEU A 26 3.12 -10.13 -6.11
C LEU A 26 2.94 -11.14 -7.25
N THR A 27 1.78 -11.77 -7.26
CA THR A 27 1.30 -12.57 -8.39
C THR A 27 1.15 -11.71 -9.65
N GLY A 28 1.15 -12.33 -10.83
CA GLY A 28 0.97 -11.59 -12.09
C GLY A 28 -0.35 -10.81 -12.16
N ALA A 29 -1.40 -11.29 -11.50
CA ALA A 29 -2.69 -10.61 -11.40
C ALA A 29 -2.60 -9.34 -10.54
N GLU A 30 -1.98 -9.44 -9.36
CA GLU A 30 -1.79 -8.30 -8.45
C GLU A 30 -0.88 -7.24 -9.06
N GLN A 31 0.15 -7.64 -9.82
CA GLN A 31 1.00 -6.70 -10.55
C GLN A 31 0.21 -5.90 -11.58
N ARG A 32 -0.67 -6.54 -12.37
CA ARG A 32 -1.52 -5.86 -13.33
C ARG A 32 -2.51 -4.93 -12.65
N GLN A 33 -3.18 -5.38 -11.59
CA GLN A 33 -4.11 -4.54 -10.83
C GLN A 33 -3.40 -3.31 -10.24
N ARG A 34 -2.22 -3.50 -9.67
CA ARG A 34 -1.41 -2.41 -9.13
C ARG A 34 -0.97 -1.42 -10.22
N LEU A 35 -0.58 -1.93 -11.39
CA LEU A 35 -0.23 -1.08 -12.53
C LEU A 35 -1.42 -0.25 -13.01
N LEU A 36 -2.62 -0.84 -13.07
CA LEU A 36 -3.85 -0.11 -13.40
C LEU A 36 -4.14 1.00 -12.39
N LEU A 37 -3.98 0.73 -11.09
CA LEU A 37 -4.17 1.74 -10.05
C LEU A 37 -3.20 2.91 -10.19
N TYR A 38 -1.93 2.62 -10.48
CA TYR A 38 -0.93 3.66 -10.74
C TYR A 38 -1.24 4.46 -12.00
N GLY A 39 -1.65 3.80 -13.08
CA GLY A 39 -2.08 4.45 -14.32
C GLY A 39 -3.27 5.38 -14.12
N LEU A 40 -4.28 4.94 -13.36
CA LEU A 40 -5.45 5.75 -13.00
C LEU A 40 -5.05 6.97 -12.18
N GLY A 41 -4.22 6.80 -11.15
CA GLY A 41 -3.75 7.91 -10.32
C GLY A 41 -2.94 8.93 -11.12
N ALA A 42 -2.00 8.46 -11.94
CA ALA A 42 -1.20 9.34 -12.81
C ALA A 42 -2.09 10.07 -13.84
N GLY A 43 -3.02 9.35 -14.47
CA GLY A 43 -3.96 9.93 -15.43
C GLY A 43 -4.85 11.00 -14.81
N LEU A 44 -5.32 10.79 -13.57
CA LEU A 44 -6.09 11.80 -12.84
C LEU A 44 -5.28 13.08 -12.62
N VAL A 45 -4.03 12.96 -12.14
CA VAL A 45 -3.15 14.11 -11.88
C VAL A 45 -2.86 14.87 -13.18
N VAL A 46 -2.49 14.16 -14.25
CA VAL A 46 -2.24 14.77 -15.57
C VAL A 46 -3.49 15.47 -16.09
N GLY A 47 -4.66 14.83 -15.98
CA GLY A 47 -5.94 15.40 -16.39
C GLY A 47 -6.25 16.70 -15.64
N MET A 48 -6.06 16.72 -14.32
CA MET A 48 -6.25 17.94 -13.52
C MET A 48 -5.32 19.06 -13.96
N VAL A 49 -4.02 18.78 -14.10
CA VAL A 49 -3.03 19.77 -14.55
C VAL A 49 -3.38 20.30 -15.93
N ALA A 50 -3.79 19.43 -16.87
CA ALA A 50 -4.18 19.82 -18.22
C ALA A 50 -5.41 20.75 -18.21
N ILE A 51 -6.44 20.42 -17.42
CA ILE A 51 -7.63 21.26 -17.26
C ILE A 51 -7.25 22.62 -16.67
N THR A 52 -6.44 22.64 -15.61
CA THR A 52 -5.98 23.89 -14.99
C THR A 52 -5.19 24.75 -15.98
N ALA A 53 -4.25 24.15 -16.72
CA ALA A 53 -3.48 24.85 -17.74
C ALA A 53 -4.39 25.45 -18.82
N TRP A 54 -5.35 24.66 -19.31
CA TRP A 54 -6.32 25.08 -20.31
C TRP A 54 -7.15 26.28 -19.87
N VAL A 55 -7.69 26.25 -18.64
CA VAL A 55 -8.43 27.38 -18.06
C VAL A 55 -7.53 28.60 -17.85
N SER A 56 -6.33 28.39 -17.29
CA SER A 56 -5.41 29.50 -16.96
C SER A 56 -4.88 30.24 -18.19
N HIS A 57 -4.76 29.55 -19.33
CA HIS A 57 -4.34 30.14 -20.61
C HIS A 57 -5.47 30.89 -21.32
N GLY A 58 -6.66 31.01 -20.73
CA GLY A 58 -7.78 31.78 -21.30
C GLY A 58 -8.41 31.13 -22.54
N LEU A 59 -8.31 29.80 -22.66
CA LEU A 59 -9.00 29.04 -23.69
C LEU A 59 -10.52 28.86 -23.38
N VAL A 60 -11.01 29.51 -22.32
CA VAL A 60 -12.40 29.71 -21.93
C VAL A 60 -12.59 31.13 -21.43
#